data_AF-A0A8S3YQ77-F1
#
_entry.id   AF-A0A8S3YQ77-F1
#
_cell.length_a   1.000
_cell.length_b   1.000
_cell.length_c   1.000
_cell.angle_alpha   90.00
_cell.angle_beta   90.00
_cell.angle_gamma   90.00
#
_symmetry.space_group_name_H-M   'P 1'
#
loop_
_entity.id
_entity.type
_entity.pdbx_description
1 polymer ?
#
loop_
_entity_poly.entity_id
_entity_poly.type
_entity_poly.pdbx_seq_one_letter_code
_entity_poly.pdbx_strand_id
1 'polypeptide(L)'
;MLNRSEVARLRRKETSAQTDRTWNYLCTAGGETQATDDFTCKDRVTCQALLGQGICESDITFDGLAGLHQSIVFCTKNTNHAKFIPVNKFTPEHLPKEYRDKDVYDCVERLITLGVILKVGYTSENRPPGYPFSDVAGSDIMKHHRMGSGSVFIPKHRPKGSCCPCQRCRDSPQPSQTWHFIWVSTALHVVFDDLEASQTEVGWQFNDITCRESITWMQGIRLVNFDLKSDRCILECVTHDTDIQDSIHRARSFLRKKERELNEKYLQGTSNGQPGLAVIISHPHGYPKQVSLGTDIRRNHIKDKCPGVEWTEYVYDAPTCRGSSGALVWLLGQMRVGYRDGEITTHTHRGSCGDTTNMSGFGLDWVTQHTSSDGSESTCNLASLHVS
;
A
#
# COMPACT_ATOMS: atom_id res chain seq x y z
N MET A 1 23.28 -1.00 -23.97
CA MET A 1 21.90 -1.51 -23.84
C MET A 1 21.97 -3.02 -23.95
N LEU A 2 21.59 -3.76 -22.90
CA LEU A 2 21.56 -5.23 -22.94
C LEU A 2 20.35 -5.67 -23.77
N ASN A 3 20.51 -6.70 -24.60
CA ASN A 3 19.40 -7.20 -25.41
C ASN A 3 18.44 -8.06 -24.55
N ARG A 4 17.22 -8.31 -25.05
CA ARG A 4 16.18 -9.08 -24.32
C ARG A 4 16.66 -10.46 -23.84
N SER A 5 17.58 -11.11 -24.56
CA SER A 5 18.11 -12.42 -24.19
C SER A 5 19.12 -12.33 -23.03
N GLU A 6 19.91 -11.26 -22.97
CA GLU A 6 20.86 -11.01 -21.88
C GLU A 6 20.14 -10.63 -20.58
N VAL A 7 19.07 -9.82 -20.68
CA VAL A 7 18.19 -9.53 -19.53
C VAL A 7 17.54 -10.81 -19.02
N ALA A 8 17.04 -11.69 -19.89
CA ALA A 8 16.48 -12.98 -19.49
C ALA A 8 17.52 -13.92 -18.86
N ARG A 9 18.77 -13.90 -19.32
CA ARG A 9 19.87 -14.69 -18.75
C ARG A 9 20.30 -14.17 -17.38
N LEU A 10 20.38 -12.85 -17.20
CA LEU A 10 20.68 -12.21 -15.93
C LEU A 10 19.56 -12.47 -14.91
N ARG A 11 18.30 -12.37 -15.34
CA ARG A 11 17.13 -12.77 -14.55
C ARG A 11 17.25 -14.22 -14.09
N ARG A 12 17.55 -15.17 -14.99
CA ARG A 12 17.76 -16.58 -14.58
C ARG A 12 18.89 -16.77 -13.57
N LYS A 13 19.99 -16.02 -13.68
CA LYS A 13 21.11 -16.09 -12.72
C LYS A 13 20.74 -15.51 -11.35
N GLU A 14 20.03 -14.38 -11.30
CA GLU A 14 19.54 -13.79 -10.06
C GLU A 14 18.48 -14.67 -9.41
N THR A 15 17.53 -15.20 -10.19
CA THR A 15 16.53 -16.16 -9.70
C THR A 15 17.21 -17.42 -9.17
N SER A 16 18.25 -17.95 -9.84
CA SER A 16 19.06 -19.10 -9.38
C SER A 16 19.79 -18.82 -8.06
N ALA A 17 20.43 -17.65 -7.93
CA ALA A 17 21.14 -17.28 -6.70
C ALA A 17 20.18 -16.99 -5.53
N GLN A 18 18.99 -16.45 -5.82
CA GLN A 18 17.95 -16.22 -4.83
C GLN A 18 17.23 -17.51 -4.44
N THR A 19 17.05 -18.45 -5.38
CA THR A 19 16.62 -19.84 -5.06
C THR A 19 17.64 -20.50 -4.17
N ASP A 20 18.93 -20.54 -4.52
CA ASP A 20 19.97 -21.19 -3.70
C ASP A 20 20.09 -20.60 -2.29
N ARG A 21 19.91 -19.28 -2.12
CA ARG A 21 19.88 -18.66 -0.78
C ARG A 21 18.64 -19.04 0.01
N THR A 22 17.46 -18.98 -0.62
CA THR A 22 16.18 -19.36 0.03
C THR A 22 16.16 -20.86 0.35
N TRP A 23 16.82 -21.67 -0.48
CA TRP A 23 16.86 -23.12 -0.38
C TRP A 23 17.84 -23.61 0.68
N ASN A 24 19.06 -23.07 0.71
CA ASN A 24 19.98 -23.33 1.81
C ASN A 24 19.41 -22.82 3.15
N TYR A 25 18.65 -21.72 3.13
CA TYR A 25 18.06 -21.13 4.33
C TYR A 25 16.97 -22.01 4.96
N LEU A 26 16.02 -22.52 4.18
CA LEU A 26 14.97 -23.42 4.70
C LEU A 26 15.54 -24.74 5.22
N CYS A 27 16.65 -25.22 4.65
CA CYS A 27 17.37 -26.40 5.14
C CYS A 27 18.17 -26.15 6.43
N THR A 28 18.56 -24.91 6.76
CA THR A 28 19.39 -24.59 7.95
C THR A 28 18.61 -24.04 9.15
N ALA A 29 17.40 -23.52 8.96
CA ALA A 29 16.56 -23.02 10.05
C ALA A 29 15.93 -24.13 10.91
N GLY A 30 15.89 -25.37 10.41
CA GLY A 30 15.79 -26.57 11.23
C GLY A 30 17.20 -26.97 11.65
N GLY A 31 17.55 -26.81 12.94
CA GLY A 31 18.89 -27.11 13.45
C GLY A 31 19.42 -28.47 12.98
N GLU A 32 20.74 -28.54 12.80
CA GLU A 32 21.55 -29.67 12.32
C GLU A 32 20.82 -31.02 12.39
N THR A 33 20.05 -31.32 11.35
CA THR A 33 19.45 -32.63 11.16
C THR A 33 19.92 -33.08 9.79
N GLN A 34 20.54 -34.26 9.77
CA GLN A 34 20.94 -34.96 8.57
C GLN A 34 19.77 -34.89 7.57
N ALA A 35 20.06 -34.53 6.31
CA ALA A 35 19.08 -34.49 5.24
C ALA A 35 18.39 -35.85 5.11
N THR A 36 17.24 -36.00 5.78
CA THR A 36 16.29 -37.08 5.54
C THR A 36 15.40 -36.62 4.39
N ASP A 37 15.15 -37.50 3.43
CA ASP A 37 14.33 -37.29 2.22
C ASP A 37 12.84 -36.94 2.47
N ASP A 38 12.49 -36.52 3.68
CA ASP A 38 11.13 -36.26 4.16
C ASP A 38 10.77 -34.76 4.13
N PHE A 39 11.15 -34.07 3.05
CA PHE A 39 10.62 -32.73 2.77
C PHE A 39 9.13 -32.85 2.48
N THR A 40 8.30 -32.40 3.43
CA THR A 40 6.85 -32.56 3.33
C THR A 40 6.29 -31.72 2.18
N CYS A 41 5.12 -32.11 1.65
CA CYS A 41 4.43 -31.37 0.58
C CYS A 41 4.21 -29.88 0.93
N LYS A 42 4.05 -29.55 2.22
CA LYS A 42 3.91 -28.17 2.72
C LYS A 42 5.17 -27.33 2.49
N ASP A 43 6.34 -27.91 2.65
CA ASP A 43 7.60 -27.18 2.52
C ASP A 43 7.86 -26.80 1.05
N ARG A 44 7.59 -27.71 0.12
CA ARG A 44 7.66 -27.43 -1.33
C ARG A 44 6.72 -26.33 -1.78
N VAL A 45 5.49 -26.37 -1.29
CA VAL A 45 4.44 -25.38 -1.57
C VAL A 45 4.82 -23.99 -1.05
N THR A 46 5.29 -23.91 0.19
CA THR A 46 5.81 -22.67 0.80
C THR A 46 6.96 -22.09 -0.02
N CYS A 47 7.88 -22.94 -0.48
CA CYS A 47 8.99 -22.51 -1.33
C CYS A 47 8.50 -21.93 -2.65
N GLN A 48 7.59 -22.63 -3.34
CA GLN A 48 7.04 -22.14 -4.60
C GLN A 48 6.35 -20.79 -4.43
N ALA A 49 5.62 -20.59 -3.34
CA ALA A 49 4.98 -19.31 -3.04
C ALA A 49 6.00 -18.20 -2.75
N LEU A 50 7.07 -18.49 -2.00
CA LEU A 50 8.18 -17.55 -1.74
C LEU A 50 8.93 -17.18 -3.02
N LEU A 51 9.15 -18.14 -3.92
CA LEU A 51 9.74 -17.91 -5.24
C LEU A 51 8.78 -17.13 -6.15
N GLY A 52 7.48 -17.39 -6.01
CA GLY A 52 6.40 -16.71 -6.72
C GLY A 52 6.22 -15.24 -6.33
N GLN A 53 6.74 -14.76 -5.20
CA GLN A 53 6.72 -13.33 -4.84
C GLN A 53 7.30 -12.45 -5.96
N GLY A 54 8.20 -13.02 -6.77
CA GLY A 54 8.82 -12.32 -7.89
C GLY A 54 9.69 -11.17 -7.40
N ILE A 55 9.75 -10.12 -8.20
CA ILE A 55 10.60 -8.95 -7.94
C ILE A 55 9.91 -7.89 -7.10
N CYS A 56 8.58 -7.87 -7.03
CA CYS A 56 7.84 -6.81 -6.36
C CYS A 56 7.66 -7.09 -4.87
N GLU A 57 7.43 -6.03 -4.11
CA GLU A 57 7.29 -6.11 -2.66
C GLU A 57 5.95 -6.74 -2.28
N SER A 58 5.93 -8.05 -2.13
CA SER A 58 4.73 -8.79 -1.72
C SER A 58 5.08 -9.79 -0.63
N ASP A 59 4.16 -9.94 0.33
CA ASP A 59 4.40 -10.82 1.47
C ASP A 59 3.34 -11.91 1.62
N ILE A 60 3.77 -13.06 2.12
CA ILE A 60 2.93 -14.22 2.40
C ILE A 60 3.15 -14.63 3.85
N THR A 61 2.08 -14.95 4.56
CA THR A 61 2.16 -15.45 5.93
C THR A 61 1.68 -16.90 5.98
N PHE A 62 2.52 -17.77 6.55
CA PHE A 62 2.25 -19.22 6.56
C PHE A 62 1.58 -19.72 7.85
N ASP A 63 1.78 -19.03 8.99
CA ASP A 63 1.39 -19.53 10.33
C ASP A 63 0.80 -18.47 11.27
N GLY A 64 0.06 -17.50 10.73
CA GLY A 64 -0.51 -16.42 11.53
C GLY A 64 0.57 -15.65 12.32
N LEU A 65 0.43 -15.50 13.64
CA LEU A 65 1.32 -14.68 14.47
C LEU A 65 2.78 -15.16 14.47
N ALA A 66 3.01 -16.47 14.51
CA ALA A 66 4.37 -17.01 14.49
C ALA A 66 5.06 -16.67 13.16
N GLY A 67 4.32 -16.81 12.05
CA GLY A 67 4.78 -16.41 10.72
C GLY A 67 5.10 -14.92 10.63
N LEU A 68 4.25 -14.05 11.23
CA LEU A 68 4.50 -12.60 11.25
C LEU A 68 5.82 -12.24 11.93
N HIS A 69 6.12 -12.84 13.09
CA HIS A 69 7.38 -12.57 13.80
C HIS A 69 8.59 -13.04 13.00
N GLN A 70 8.51 -14.20 12.36
CA GLN A 70 9.59 -14.70 11.50
C GLN A 70 9.84 -13.76 10.31
N SER A 71 8.78 -13.29 9.64
CA SER A 71 8.92 -12.35 8.52
C SER A 71 9.64 -11.06 8.94
N ILE A 72 9.42 -10.56 10.17
CA ILE A 72 10.11 -9.38 10.70
C ILE A 72 11.59 -9.65 10.97
N VAL A 73 11.89 -10.75 11.66
CA VAL A 73 13.27 -11.13 12.04
C VAL A 73 14.12 -11.37 10.79
N PHE A 74 13.54 -11.98 9.77
CA PHE A 74 14.25 -12.38 8.54
C PHE A 74 14.12 -11.38 7.40
N CYS A 75 13.57 -10.20 7.66
CA CYS A 75 13.49 -9.15 6.64
C CYS A 75 14.88 -8.65 6.26
N THR A 76 15.25 -8.88 5.01
CA THR A 76 16.54 -8.46 4.44
C THR A 76 16.57 -6.99 4.05
N LYS A 77 15.41 -6.39 3.76
CA LYS A 77 15.33 -4.97 3.36
C LYS A 77 15.47 -4.02 4.54
N ASN A 78 14.89 -4.36 5.68
CA ASN A 78 14.99 -3.58 6.92
C ASN A 78 15.19 -4.51 8.12
N THR A 79 16.45 -4.88 8.36
CA THR A 79 16.82 -5.79 9.44
C THR A 79 16.31 -5.29 10.79
N ASN A 80 15.59 -6.15 11.51
CA ASN A 80 14.95 -5.88 12.80
C ASN A 80 13.91 -4.76 12.81
N HIS A 81 13.58 -4.15 11.67
CA HIS A 81 12.58 -3.09 11.57
C HIS A 81 12.78 -1.93 12.58
N ALA A 82 14.03 -1.64 12.99
CA ALA A 82 14.31 -0.70 14.07
C ALA A 82 13.89 0.76 13.77
N LYS A 83 13.69 1.09 12.49
CA LYS A 83 13.25 2.43 12.04
C LYS A 83 11.72 2.54 11.88
N PHE A 84 10.98 1.46 12.09
CA PHE A 84 9.52 1.49 12.12
C PHE A 84 9.06 1.89 13.51
N ILE A 85 8.15 2.87 13.58
CA ILE A 85 7.64 3.39 14.85
C ILE A 85 6.23 2.84 15.05
N PRO A 86 5.97 2.03 16.09
CA PRO A 86 4.61 1.57 16.39
C PRO A 86 3.69 2.75 16.62
N VAL A 87 2.49 2.74 16.03
CA VAL A 87 1.59 3.90 16.08
C VAL A 87 1.18 4.30 17.50
N ASN A 88 1.12 3.34 18.44
CA ASN A 88 0.85 3.60 19.85
C ASN A 88 2.04 4.23 20.62
N LYS A 89 3.22 4.28 19.99
CA LYS A 89 4.44 4.91 20.51
C LYS A 89 4.82 6.16 19.72
N PHE A 90 4.10 6.50 18.66
CA PHE A 90 4.39 7.68 17.87
C PHE A 90 4.07 8.95 18.68
N THR A 91 5.03 9.87 18.74
CA THR A 91 4.94 11.13 19.49
C THR A 91 5.57 12.26 18.67
N PRO A 92 5.32 13.55 18.99
CA PRO A 92 5.93 14.67 18.26
C PRO A 92 7.46 14.61 18.19
N GLU A 93 8.14 14.02 19.18
CA GLU A 93 9.60 13.93 19.23
C GLU A 93 10.19 13.03 18.14
N HIS A 94 9.39 12.10 17.61
CA HIS A 94 9.78 11.22 16.51
C HIS A 94 9.87 11.98 15.18
N LEU A 95 9.18 13.12 15.03
CA LEU A 95 9.30 13.96 13.84
C LEU A 95 10.70 14.62 13.80
N PRO A 96 11.30 14.79 12.60
CA PRO A 96 12.50 15.59 12.44
C PRO A 96 12.29 16.99 13.01
N LYS A 97 13.35 17.58 13.57
CA LYS A 97 13.27 18.80 14.39
C LYS A 97 12.55 19.96 13.67
N GLU A 98 12.80 20.11 12.38
CA GLU A 98 12.22 21.08 11.46
C GLU A 98 10.73 20.86 11.16
N TYR A 99 10.22 19.65 11.40
CA TYR A 99 8.82 19.24 11.22
C TYR A 99 8.10 18.91 12.53
N ARG A 100 8.69 19.24 13.69
CA ARG A 100 8.03 19.13 15.02
C ARG A 100 6.99 20.21 15.23
N ASP A 101 6.04 20.25 14.31
CA ASP A 101 4.90 21.14 14.30
C ASP A 101 3.66 20.38 14.77
N LYS A 102 2.85 21.01 15.61
CA LYS A 102 1.65 20.39 16.16
C LYS A 102 0.66 19.97 15.05
N ASP A 103 0.47 20.80 14.04
CA ASP A 103 -0.46 20.49 12.93
C ASP A 103 0.08 19.34 12.07
N VAL A 104 1.41 19.22 11.91
CA VAL A 104 2.03 18.06 11.22
C VAL A 104 1.75 16.79 12.01
N TYR A 105 2.00 16.80 13.33
CA TYR A 105 1.71 15.66 14.20
C TYR A 105 0.23 15.26 14.16
N ASP A 106 -0.69 16.23 14.33
CA ASP A 106 -2.13 15.97 14.28
C ASP A 106 -2.54 15.37 12.91
N CYS A 107 -1.93 15.81 11.80
CA CYS A 107 -2.16 15.22 10.49
C CYS A 107 -1.71 13.76 10.46
N VAL A 108 -0.52 13.43 10.98
CA VAL A 108 -0.03 12.04 11.04
C VAL A 108 -0.99 11.16 11.86
N GLU A 109 -1.53 11.64 12.98
CA GLU A 109 -2.54 10.90 13.75
C GLU A 109 -3.82 10.61 12.94
N ARG A 110 -4.26 11.56 12.10
CA ARG A 110 -5.40 11.32 11.20
C ARG A 110 -5.05 10.36 10.09
N LEU A 111 -3.83 10.39 9.55
CA LEU A 111 -3.36 9.42 8.55
C LEU A 111 -3.26 8.00 9.11
N ILE A 112 -2.84 7.84 10.38
CA ILE A 112 -2.86 6.56 11.11
C ILE A 112 -4.27 5.97 11.13
N THR A 113 -5.29 6.81 11.28
CA THR A 113 -6.71 6.37 11.26
C THR A 113 -7.12 5.83 9.89
N LEU A 114 -6.51 6.32 8.80
CA LEU A 114 -6.82 5.93 7.43
C LEU A 114 -6.03 4.70 6.94
N GLY A 115 -4.95 4.32 7.61
CA GLY A 115 -4.17 3.12 7.27
C GLY A 115 -4.91 1.83 7.63
N VAL A 116 -4.88 0.85 6.73
CA VAL A 116 -5.47 -0.47 6.91
C VAL A 116 -4.53 -1.59 6.49
N ILE A 117 -4.77 -2.78 7.04
CA ILE A 117 -4.12 -4.03 6.65
C ILE A 117 -5.02 -4.78 5.67
N LEU A 118 -4.43 -5.39 4.64
CA LEU A 118 -5.13 -6.27 3.70
C LEU A 118 -4.68 -7.70 3.92
N LYS A 119 -5.66 -8.61 3.88
CA LYS A 119 -5.46 -10.05 3.98
C LYS A 119 -6.15 -10.69 2.78
N VAL A 120 -5.36 -11.05 1.77
CA VAL A 120 -5.85 -11.57 0.49
C VAL A 120 -5.79 -13.09 0.52
N GLY A 121 -6.94 -13.73 0.46
CA GLY A 121 -7.10 -15.19 0.57
C GLY A 121 -7.04 -15.95 -0.75
N TYR A 122 -6.81 -15.27 -1.89
CA TYR A 122 -6.81 -15.89 -3.21
C TYR A 122 -5.79 -15.25 -4.15
N THR A 123 -5.27 -16.03 -5.10
CA THR A 123 -4.40 -15.55 -6.18
C THR A 123 -5.03 -15.98 -7.49
N SER A 124 -5.36 -14.98 -8.30
CA SER A 124 -6.11 -15.18 -9.53
C SER A 124 -5.28 -15.82 -10.63
N GLU A 125 -5.89 -16.77 -11.34
CA GLU A 125 -5.40 -17.35 -12.60
C GLU A 125 -5.24 -16.31 -13.71
N ASN A 126 -5.87 -15.14 -13.56
CA ASN A 126 -5.76 -14.04 -14.51
C ASN A 126 -4.46 -13.23 -14.38
N ARG A 127 -3.62 -13.51 -13.37
CA ARG A 127 -2.33 -12.82 -13.21
C ARG A 127 -1.44 -13.08 -14.43
N PRO A 128 -0.87 -12.05 -15.09
CA PRO A 128 -0.04 -12.22 -16.27
C PRO A 128 1.19 -13.10 -15.99
N PRO A 129 1.68 -13.88 -16.95
CA PRO A 129 2.91 -14.64 -16.78
C PRO A 129 4.09 -13.75 -16.36
N GLY A 130 4.80 -14.15 -15.30
CA GLY A 130 5.91 -13.39 -14.73
C GLY A 130 5.50 -12.23 -13.82
N TYR A 131 4.20 -12.03 -13.60
CA TYR A 131 3.68 -11.14 -12.56
C TYR A 131 3.80 -11.82 -11.18
N PRO A 132 3.92 -11.07 -10.07
CA PRO A 132 3.96 -11.67 -8.74
C PRO A 132 2.83 -12.69 -8.54
N PHE A 133 3.20 -13.89 -8.09
CA PHE A 133 2.36 -15.05 -7.82
C PHE A 133 1.67 -15.70 -9.01
N SER A 134 1.99 -15.33 -10.25
CA SER A 134 1.42 -15.98 -11.44
C SER A 134 1.71 -17.48 -11.51
N ASP A 135 2.89 -17.92 -11.05
CA ASP A 135 3.30 -19.34 -11.06
C ASP A 135 2.53 -20.22 -10.06
N VAL A 136 1.84 -19.61 -9.09
CA VAL A 136 1.06 -20.31 -8.05
C VAL A 136 -0.43 -19.95 -8.13
N ALA A 137 -0.86 -19.33 -9.21
CA ALA A 137 -2.25 -18.91 -9.40
C ALA A 137 -3.21 -20.11 -9.42
N GLY A 138 -4.39 -19.95 -8.84
CA GLY A 138 -5.41 -21.01 -8.74
C GLY A 138 -5.06 -22.19 -7.81
N SER A 139 -3.85 -22.24 -7.26
CA SER A 139 -3.39 -23.39 -6.46
C SER A 139 -3.92 -23.38 -5.02
N ASP A 140 -4.05 -24.58 -4.44
CA ASP A 140 -4.47 -24.79 -3.04
C ASP A 140 -3.44 -24.30 -1.99
N ILE A 141 -2.25 -23.91 -2.46
CA ILE A 141 -1.21 -23.18 -1.72
C ILE A 141 -1.79 -21.91 -1.08
N MET A 142 -2.88 -21.38 -1.67
CA MET A 142 -3.54 -20.16 -1.27
C MET A 142 -4.39 -20.25 0.01
N LYS A 143 -4.33 -21.36 0.76
CA LYS A 143 -4.72 -21.35 2.19
C LYS A 143 -3.87 -20.36 3.01
N HIS A 144 -2.74 -19.90 2.47
CA HIS A 144 -1.91 -18.84 3.05
C HIS A 144 -2.36 -17.46 2.58
N HIS A 145 -2.45 -16.54 3.53
CA HIS A 145 -2.89 -15.17 3.24
C HIS A 145 -1.71 -14.32 2.79
N ARG A 146 -1.89 -13.66 1.64
CA ARG A 146 -1.01 -12.57 1.22
C ARG A 146 -1.37 -11.33 2.01
N MET A 147 -0.36 -10.65 2.53
CA MET A 147 -0.56 -9.46 3.35
C MET A 147 -0.16 -8.22 2.57
N GLY A 148 -0.89 -7.14 2.79
CA GLY A 148 -0.57 -5.84 2.22
C GLY A 148 -1.05 -4.71 3.11
N SER A 149 -0.72 -3.50 2.70
CA SER A 149 -1.16 -2.26 3.31
C SER A 149 -2.15 -1.55 2.39
N GLY A 150 -2.92 -0.62 2.94
CA GLY A 150 -3.87 0.18 2.18
C GLY A 150 -4.28 1.45 2.90
N SER A 151 -5.07 2.27 2.21
CA SER A 151 -5.66 3.47 2.79
C SER A 151 -7.13 3.61 2.45
N VAL A 152 -7.96 3.92 3.46
CA VAL A 152 -9.41 4.02 3.29
C VAL A 152 -9.91 5.42 2.90
N PHE A 153 -11.01 5.45 2.17
CA PHE A 153 -11.76 6.65 1.84
C PHE A 153 -13.23 6.35 1.59
N ILE A 154 -14.05 7.40 1.67
CA ILE A 154 -15.48 7.29 1.42
C ILE A 154 -15.75 7.77 -0.02
N PRO A 155 -16.40 6.96 -0.86
CA PRO A 155 -16.84 7.40 -2.18
C PRO A 155 -17.83 8.56 -2.06
N LYS A 156 -17.74 9.53 -2.99
CA LYS A 156 -18.72 10.62 -3.06
C LYS A 156 -20.13 10.13 -3.40
N HIS A 157 -20.24 9.04 -4.16
CA HIS A 157 -21.51 8.51 -4.64
C HIS A 157 -21.85 7.24 -3.89
N ARG A 158 -23.01 7.25 -3.22
CA ARG A 158 -23.60 6.07 -2.60
C ARG A 158 -24.68 5.53 -3.52
N PRO A 159 -24.63 4.26 -3.94
CA PRO A 159 -25.79 3.66 -4.59
C PRO A 159 -26.97 3.70 -3.61
N LYS A 160 -28.11 4.20 -4.07
CA LYS A 160 -29.34 4.28 -3.27
C LYS A 160 -30.06 2.94 -3.31
N GLY A 161 -30.63 2.53 -2.17
CA GLY A 161 -31.74 1.57 -2.13
C GLY A 161 -31.42 0.11 -2.48
N SER A 162 -30.22 -0.39 -2.19
CA SER A 162 -29.87 -1.80 -2.41
C SER A 162 -29.64 -2.56 -1.09
N CYS A 163 -29.94 -3.87 -1.12
CA CYS A 163 -29.46 -4.81 -0.12
C CYS A 163 -27.91 -4.81 -0.12
N CYS A 164 -27.32 -5.08 1.04
CA CYS A 164 -25.87 -5.17 1.16
C CYS A 164 -25.32 -6.22 0.16
N PRO A 165 -24.29 -5.89 -0.65
CA PRO A 165 -23.77 -6.78 -1.69
C PRO A 165 -22.90 -7.91 -1.13
N CYS A 166 -22.55 -7.89 0.16
CA CYS A 166 -21.69 -8.92 0.73
C CYS A 166 -22.36 -10.29 0.72
N GLN A 167 -21.55 -11.35 0.56
CA GLN A 167 -22.03 -12.73 0.56
C GLN A 167 -22.86 -13.06 1.80
N ARG A 168 -22.40 -12.64 2.99
CA ARG A 168 -23.11 -12.86 4.25
C ARG A 168 -24.54 -12.29 4.24
N CYS A 169 -24.76 -11.11 3.66
CA CYS A 169 -26.10 -10.55 3.58
C CYS A 169 -26.94 -11.21 2.48
N ARG A 170 -26.34 -11.61 1.36
CA ARG A 170 -27.05 -12.34 0.29
C ARG A 170 -27.58 -13.69 0.76
N ASP A 171 -26.81 -14.38 1.61
CA ASP A 171 -27.16 -15.72 2.09
C ASP A 171 -28.00 -15.68 3.38
N SER A 172 -28.08 -14.52 4.04
CA SER A 172 -28.83 -14.37 5.28
C SER A 172 -30.32 -14.22 5.01
N PRO A 173 -31.21 -14.92 5.74
CA PRO A 173 -32.64 -14.62 5.73
C PRO A 173 -32.96 -13.25 6.36
N GLN A 174 -32.00 -12.66 7.09
CA GLN A 174 -32.07 -11.35 7.71
C GLN A 174 -30.87 -10.50 7.26
N PRO A 175 -30.88 -9.97 6.03
CA PRO A 175 -29.80 -9.11 5.53
C PRO A 175 -29.72 -7.82 6.34
N SER A 176 -28.50 -7.32 6.56
CA SER A 176 -28.32 -6.03 7.24
C SER A 176 -28.96 -4.90 6.44
N GLN A 177 -29.73 -4.07 7.14
CA GLN A 177 -30.36 -2.88 6.56
C GLN A 177 -29.41 -1.67 6.56
N THR A 178 -28.41 -1.69 7.43
CA THR A 178 -27.40 -0.63 7.55
C THR A 178 -26.06 -1.17 7.11
N TRP A 179 -25.49 -0.54 6.09
CA TRP A 179 -24.19 -0.88 5.54
C TRP A 179 -23.60 0.30 4.77
N HIS A 180 -22.28 0.28 4.56
CA HIS A 180 -21.55 1.35 3.91
C HIS A 180 -20.47 0.81 2.97
N PHE A 181 -20.33 1.46 1.83
CA PHE A 181 -19.14 1.30 0.99
C PHE A 181 -17.97 2.11 1.53
N ILE A 182 -16.82 1.46 1.57
CA ILE A 182 -15.52 2.07 1.85
C ILE A 182 -14.61 1.68 0.68
N TRP A 183 -13.93 2.65 0.11
CA TRP A 183 -12.93 2.40 -0.92
C TRP A 183 -11.54 2.32 -0.28
N VAL A 184 -10.70 1.43 -0.78
CA VAL A 184 -9.35 1.18 -0.27
C VAL A 184 -8.36 1.29 -1.42
N SER A 185 -7.43 2.24 -1.32
CA SER A 185 -6.31 2.36 -2.28
C SER A 185 -5.21 1.42 -1.81
N THR A 186 -4.70 0.61 -2.71
CA THR A 186 -3.58 -0.30 -2.47
C THR A 186 -2.81 -0.53 -3.78
N ALA A 187 -1.77 -1.36 -3.75
CA ALA A 187 -1.00 -1.72 -4.93
C ALA A 187 -1.70 -2.84 -5.71
N LEU A 188 -1.66 -2.79 -7.05
CA LEU A 188 -2.34 -3.78 -7.90
C LEU A 188 -1.75 -5.17 -7.73
N HIS A 189 -0.45 -5.29 -7.49
CA HIS A 189 0.16 -6.59 -7.21
C HIS A 189 -0.35 -7.23 -5.90
N VAL A 190 -0.89 -6.43 -4.96
CA VAL A 190 -1.53 -6.93 -3.73
C VAL A 190 -2.91 -7.50 -4.04
N VAL A 191 -3.78 -6.75 -4.71
CA VAL A 191 -5.12 -7.23 -5.14
C VAL A 191 -5.27 -6.99 -6.64
N PHE A 192 -5.20 -8.06 -7.43
CA PHE A 192 -5.04 -7.97 -8.88
C PHE A 192 -6.35 -7.84 -9.65
N ASP A 193 -7.41 -8.54 -9.26
CA ASP A 193 -8.70 -8.53 -9.95
C ASP A 193 -9.89 -8.71 -8.99
N ASP A 194 -11.09 -8.80 -9.55
CA ASP A 194 -12.34 -8.94 -8.80
C ASP A 194 -12.41 -10.27 -8.01
N LEU A 195 -11.77 -11.33 -8.50
CA LEU A 195 -11.75 -12.61 -7.79
C LEU A 195 -10.93 -12.45 -6.51
N GLU A 196 -9.73 -11.88 -6.58
CA GLU A 196 -8.93 -11.59 -5.39
C GLU A 196 -9.62 -10.58 -4.47
N ALA A 197 -10.22 -9.53 -5.03
CA ALA A 197 -10.97 -8.52 -4.28
C ALA A 197 -12.09 -9.14 -3.43
N SER A 198 -12.88 -10.04 -4.02
CA SER A 198 -13.98 -10.72 -3.33
C SER A 198 -13.50 -11.66 -2.20
N GLN A 199 -12.23 -12.06 -2.25
CA GLN A 199 -11.57 -12.92 -1.25
C GLN A 199 -10.59 -12.14 -0.35
N THR A 200 -10.72 -10.82 -0.32
CA THR A 200 -9.88 -9.94 0.51
C THR A 200 -10.65 -9.47 1.73
N GLU A 201 -10.04 -9.63 2.91
CA GLU A 201 -10.48 -9.01 4.16
C GLU A 201 -9.62 -7.77 4.43
N VAL A 202 -10.23 -6.66 4.84
CA VAL A 202 -9.53 -5.40 5.16
C VAL A 202 -9.70 -5.07 6.62
N GLY A 203 -8.60 -5.07 7.37
CA GLY A 203 -8.59 -4.83 8.81
C GLY A 203 -8.34 -3.36 9.14
N TRP A 204 -9.24 -2.78 9.94
CA TRP A 204 -9.11 -1.43 10.48
C TRP A 204 -8.68 -1.46 11.96
N GLN A 205 -7.97 -0.41 12.38
CA GLN A 205 -7.47 -0.24 13.77
C GLN A 205 -6.54 -1.34 14.31
N PHE A 206 -5.82 -2.07 13.45
CA PHE A 206 -4.78 -3.00 13.91
C PHE A 206 -3.50 -2.26 14.37
N ASN A 207 -3.54 -1.66 15.55
CA ASN A 207 -2.51 -0.76 16.06
C ASN A 207 -1.53 -1.43 17.05
N ASP A 208 -1.92 -2.56 17.65
CA ASP A 208 -1.11 -3.34 18.60
C ASP A 208 -1.36 -4.83 18.39
N ILE A 209 -0.33 -5.66 18.62
CA ILE A 209 -0.39 -7.11 18.43
C ILE A 209 -1.36 -7.77 19.42
N THR A 210 -1.51 -7.16 20.61
CA THR A 210 -2.43 -7.59 21.66
C THR A 210 -3.89 -7.25 21.34
N CYS A 211 -4.13 -6.31 20.41
CA CYS A 211 -5.44 -5.83 20.00
C CYS A 211 -5.97 -6.55 18.75
N ARG A 212 -5.59 -7.81 18.52
CA ARG A 212 -5.99 -8.54 17.31
C ARG A 212 -7.50 -8.80 17.26
N GLU A 213 -8.11 -9.05 18.41
CA GLU A 213 -9.56 -9.31 18.50
C GLU A 213 -10.38 -8.03 18.31
N SER A 214 -9.77 -6.86 18.47
CA SER A 214 -10.42 -5.56 18.25
C SER A 214 -10.25 -5.03 16.82
N ILE A 215 -9.69 -5.83 15.90
CA ILE A 215 -9.62 -5.44 14.49
C ILE A 215 -11.03 -5.49 13.91
N THR A 216 -11.52 -4.35 13.42
CA THR A 216 -12.77 -4.33 12.66
C THR A 216 -12.49 -4.69 11.21
N TRP A 217 -13.06 -5.79 10.75
CA TRP A 217 -12.87 -6.30 9.40
C TRP A 217 -13.96 -5.83 8.45
N MET A 218 -13.56 -5.38 7.27
CA MET A 218 -14.41 -5.07 6.14
C MET A 218 -14.22 -6.14 5.05
N GLN A 219 -15.27 -6.41 4.28
CA GLN A 219 -15.23 -7.40 3.21
C GLN A 219 -14.96 -6.70 1.87
N GLY A 220 -13.93 -7.14 1.15
CA GLY A 220 -13.70 -6.75 -0.24
C GLY A 220 -14.76 -7.32 -1.17
N ILE A 221 -15.15 -6.55 -2.18
CA ILE A 221 -16.22 -6.90 -3.13
C ILE A 221 -15.68 -7.01 -4.56
N ARG A 222 -15.00 -5.97 -5.04
CA ARG A 222 -14.46 -5.87 -6.41
C ARG A 222 -13.46 -4.72 -6.53
N LEU A 223 -12.72 -4.66 -7.63
CA LEU A 223 -11.98 -3.48 -8.02
C LEU A 223 -12.90 -2.48 -8.75
N VAL A 224 -12.77 -1.20 -8.44
CA VAL A 224 -13.51 -0.12 -9.12
C VAL A 224 -12.61 0.76 -9.97
N ASN A 225 -11.30 0.67 -9.77
CA ASN A 225 -10.28 1.33 -10.58
C ASN A 225 -8.98 0.54 -10.43
N PHE A 226 -8.26 0.33 -11.52
CA PHE A 226 -6.94 -0.26 -11.47
C PHE A 226 -6.13 0.19 -12.67
N ASP A 227 -4.81 0.24 -12.49
CA ASP A 227 -3.88 0.48 -13.57
C ASP A 227 -2.60 -0.31 -13.34
N LEU A 228 -2.29 -1.19 -14.29
CA LEU A 228 -1.12 -2.05 -14.26
C LEU A 228 0.18 -1.26 -14.37
N LYS A 229 0.18 -0.12 -15.07
CA LYS A 229 1.39 0.70 -15.28
C LYS A 229 1.79 1.41 -13.99
N SER A 230 0.83 1.95 -13.25
CA SER A 230 1.05 2.61 -11.96
C SER A 230 1.12 1.65 -10.77
N ASP A 231 0.77 0.38 -10.98
CA ASP A 231 0.67 -0.66 -9.95
C ASP A 231 -0.26 -0.22 -8.80
N ARG A 232 -1.42 0.32 -9.17
CA ARG A 232 -2.39 0.88 -8.23
C ARG A 232 -3.77 0.31 -8.50
N CYS A 233 -4.52 0.05 -7.44
CA CYS A 233 -5.94 -0.25 -7.54
C CYS A 233 -6.75 0.38 -6.40
N ILE A 234 -8.05 0.48 -6.64
CA ILE A 234 -9.07 0.81 -5.66
C ILE A 234 -9.96 -0.40 -5.50
N LEU A 235 -9.91 -0.97 -4.30
CA LEU A 235 -10.79 -2.03 -3.84
C LEU A 235 -12.05 -1.40 -3.22
N GLU A 236 -13.22 -1.83 -3.67
CA GLU A 236 -14.49 -1.53 -3.04
C GLU A 236 -14.77 -2.55 -1.94
N CYS A 237 -14.92 -2.05 -0.71
CA CYS A 237 -15.22 -2.84 0.47
C CYS A 237 -16.57 -2.46 1.05
N VAL A 238 -17.14 -3.36 1.84
CA VAL A 238 -18.36 -3.11 2.60
C VAL A 238 -18.15 -3.36 4.09
N THR A 239 -18.79 -2.51 4.89
CA THR A 239 -18.88 -2.64 6.34
C THR A 239 -20.32 -2.43 6.80
N HIS A 240 -20.65 -3.03 7.94
CA HIS A 240 -21.90 -2.78 8.66
C HIS A 240 -21.69 -1.86 9.87
N ASP A 241 -20.44 -1.51 10.15
CA ASP A 241 -20.05 -0.63 11.25
C ASP A 241 -20.11 0.83 10.78
N THR A 242 -21.01 1.59 11.38
CA THR A 242 -21.23 3.01 11.10
C THR A 242 -20.09 3.90 11.63
N ASP A 243 -19.42 3.47 12.70
CA ASP A 243 -18.39 4.26 13.37
C ASP A 243 -17.13 4.36 12.50
N ILE A 244 -16.86 3.33 11.69
CA ILE A 244 -15.81 3.36 10.66
C ILE A 244 -16.02 4.56 9.73
N GLN A 245 -17.23 4.68 9.17
CA GLN A 245 -17.53 5.72 8.20
C GLN A 245 -17.34 7.11 8.81
N ASP A 246 -17.90 7.33 10.00
CA ASP A 246 -17.81 8.63 10.66
C ASP A 246 -16.37 8.98 11.04
N SER A 247 -15.59 7.99 11.49
CA SER A 247 -14.18 8.18 11.83
C SER A 247 -13.34 8.57 10.61
N ILE A 248 -13.53 7.87 9.48
CA ILE A 248 -12.87 8.20 8.21
C ILE A 248 -13.28 9.60 7.75
N HIS A 249 -14.57 9.93 7.82
CA HIS A 249 -15.06 11.24 7.39
C HIS A 249 -14.44 12.39 8.22
N ARG A 250 -14.36 12.23 9.54
CA ARG A 250 -13.72 13.21 10.43
C ARG A 250 -12.23 13.35 10.14
N ALA A 251 -11.51 12.23 9.99
CA ALA A 251 -10.08 12.25 9.70
C ALA A 251 -9.79 12.95 8.37
N ARG A 252 -10.53 12.63 7.31
CA ARG A 252 -10.35 13.29 5.99
C ARG A 252 -10.74 14.75 6.00
N SER A 253 -11.86 15.12 6.64
CA SER A 253 -12.28 16.53 6.73
C SER A 253 -11.23 17.39 7.43
N PHE A 254 -10.60 16.84 8.48
CA PHE A 254 -9.48 17.48 9.15
C PHE A 254 -8.27 17.64 8.21
N LEU A 255 -7.82 16.54 7.59
CA LEU A 255 -6.67 16.54 6.68
C LEU A 255 -6.86 17.52 5.53
N ARG A 256 -8.03 17.54 4.89
CA ARG A 256 -8.32 18.46 3.78
C ARG A 256 -8.12 19.92 4.17
N LYS A 257 -8.52 20.31 5.38
CA LYS A 257 -8.34 21.68 5.87
C LYS A 257 -6.87 21.96 6.17
N LYS A 258 -6.22 21.07 6.91
CA LYS A 258 -4.86 21.26 7.42
C LYS A 258 -3.76 21.07 6.38
N GLU A 259 -3.91 20.14 5.44
CA GLU A 259 -2.93 19.90 4.38
C GLU A 259 -2.74 21.14 3.52
N ARG A 260 -3.78 21.94 3.25
CA ARG A 260 -3.61 23.20 2.53
C ARG A 260 -2.77 24.20 3.31
N GLU A 261 -3.10 24.44 4.57
CA GLU A 261 -2.37 25.36 5.47
C GLU A 261 -0.89 24.94 5.61
N LEU A 262 -0.65 23.64 5.81
CA LEU A 262 0.69 23.06 5.91
C LEU A 262 1.44 23.12 4.58
N ASN A 263 0.80 22.81 3.46
CA ASN A 263 1.46 22.85 2.17
C ASN A 263 1.87 24.27 1.82
N GLU A 264 1.03 25.28 2.04
CA GLU A 264 1.42 26.68 1.86
C GLU A 264 2.63 27.06 2.73
N LYS A 265 2.63 26.64 4.00
CA LYS A 265 3.74 26.88 4.94
C LYS A 265 5.05 26.21 4.52
N TYR A 266 4.99 24.95 4.09
CA TYR A 266 6.19 24.13 3.83
C TYR A 266 6.63 24.15 2.37
N LEU A 267 5.78 24.52 1.41
CA LEU A 267 6.16 24.73 0.00
C LEU A 267 7.17 25.88 -0.13
N GLN A 268 6.91 27.00 0.56
CA GLN A 268 7.74 28.22 0.47
C GLN A 268 9.18 28.01 0.96
N GLY A 269 9.42 27.02 1.82
CA GLY A 269 10.74 26.72 2.38
C GLY A 269 11.58 25.74 1.55
N THR A 270 11.00 25.12 0.53
CA THR A 270 11.69 24.10 -0.26
C THR A 270 12.37 24.76 -1.45
N SER A 271 13.71 24.79 -1.44
CA SER A 271 14.53 25.49 -2.43
C SER A 271 14.31 25.03 -3.87
N ASN A 272 13.65 23.89 -4.09
CA ASN A 272 13.33 23.32 -5.40
C ASN A 272 11.87 22.83 -5.53
N GLY A 273 10.96 23.22 -4.63
CA GLY A 273 9.57 22.72 -4.66
C GLY A 273 9.43 21.21 -4.40
N GLN A 274 10.41 20.59 -3.75
CA GLN A 274 10.37 19.17 -3.38
C GLN A 274 9.77 19.00 -1.99
N PRO A 275 8.95 17.96 -1.74
CA PRO A 275 8.43 17.68 -0.40
C PRO A 275 9.58 17.50 0.60
N GLY A 276 9.38 17.97 1.84
CA GLY A 276 10.41 17.91 2.87
C GLY A 276 10.33 16.69 3.78
N LEU A 277 9.16 16.04 3.84
CA LEU A 277 8.92 14.90 4.71
C LEU A 277 7.97 13.91 4.04
N ALA A 278 8.37 12.64 4.00
CA ALA A 278 7.56 11.51 3.61
C ALA A 278 7.14 10.76 4.86
N VAL A 279 5.83 10.55 5.02
CA VAL A 279 5.26 9.75 6.09
C VAL A 279 4.53 8.57 5.46
N ILE A 280 4.89 7.37 5.90
CA ILE A 280 4.30 6.13 5.41
C ILE A 280 3.58 5.45 6.56
N ILE A 281 2.31 5.14 6.35
CA ILE A 281 1.48 4.38 7.28
C ILE A 281 1.26 2.99 6.70
N SER A 282 1.87 1.98 7.31
CA SER A 282 1.90 0.63 6.75
C SER A 282 1.76 -0.47 7.80
N HIS A 283 1.52 -1.69 7.33
CA HIS A 283 1.50 -2.93 8.08
C HIS A 283 2.65 -3.84 7.60
N PRO A 284 3.91 -3.54 7.99
CA PRO A 284 5.06 -4.30 7.51
C PRO A 284 4.90 -5.78 7.87
N HIS A 285 5.02 -6.64 6.86
CA HIS A 285 4.75 -8.07 6.94
C HIS A 285 3.37 -8.48 7.47
N GLY A 286 2.38 -7.57 7.50
CA GLY A 286 1.10 -7.81 8.16
C GLY A 286 1.13 -7.66 9.68
N TYR A 287 2.18 -7.04 10.24
CA TYR A 287 2.29 -6.68 11.65
C TYR A 287 1.40 -5.47 12.00
N PRO A 288 1.17 -5.17 13.30
CA PRO A 288 0.50 -3.93 13.70
C PRO A 288 1.07 -2.70 13.02
N LYS A 289 0.18 -1.73 12.81
CA LYS A 289 0.45 -0.51 12.06
C LYS A 289 1.71 0.20 12.56
N GLN A 290 2.52 0.65 11.62
CA GLN A 290 3.74 1.39 11.87
C GLN A 290 3.73 2.72 11.11
N VAL A 291 4.45 3.69 11.67
CA VAL A 291 4.82 4.93 11.01
C VAL A 291 6.27 4.82 10.55
N SER A 292 6.55 5.30 9.35
CA SER A 292 7.90 5.41 8.81
C SER A 292 8.10 6.81 8.24
N LEU A 293 9.26 7.39 8.51
CA LEU A 293 9.59 8.77 8.15
C LEU A 293 10.81 8.79 7.24
N GLY A 294 10.81 9.69 6.26
CA GLY A 294 11.95 9.95 5.37
C GLY A 294 12.00 11.41 4.95
N THR A 295 13.20 11.91 4.66
CA THR A 295 13.43 13.33 4.32
C THR A 295 14.21 13.50 3.01
N ASP A 296 14.87 12.45 2.51
CA ASP A 296 15.43 12.47 1.16
C ASP A 296 14.35 12.02 0.18
N ILE A 297 13.75 12.99 -0.51
CA ILE A 297 12.61 12.78 -1.40
C ILE A 297 12.97 13.28 -2.79
N ARG A 298 12.92 12.38 -3.76
CA ARG A 298 13.16 12.69 -5.17
C ARG A 298 11.89 12.48 -5.97
N ARG A 299 11.49 13.52 -6.69
CA ARG A 299 10.31 13.53 -7.56
C ARG A 299 10.71 13.15 -8.98
N ASN A 300 10.04 12.15 -9.53
CA ASN A 300 10.18 11.70 -10.91
C ASN A 300 8.93 12.13 -11.71
N HIS A 301 9.14 12.85 -12.81
CA HIS A 301 8.07 13.25 -13.71
C HIS A 301 7.76 12.14 -14.73
N ILE A 302 6.50 11.74 -14.84
CA ILE A 302 6.03 10.81 -15.85
C ILE A 302 5.50 11.62 -17.04
N LYS A 303 5.95 11.30 -18.27
CA LYS A 303 5.73 12.13 -19.48
C LYS A 303 4.27 12.29 -19.96
N ASP A 304 3.29 11.85 -19.17
CA ASP A 304 1.87 11.95 -19.49
C ASP A 304 1.35 13.32 -19.01
N LYS A 305 1.26 14.28 -19.94
CA LYS A 305 0.82 15.65 -19.64
C LYS A 305 -0.71 15.73 -19.60
N CYS A 306 -1.24 16.12 -18.46
CA CYS A 306 -2.59 16.65 -18.34
C CYS A 306 -2.49 18.17 -18.10
N PRO A 307 -3.37 19.02 -18.66
CA PRO A 307 -3.35 20.44 -18.34
C PRO A 307 -3.57 20.67 -16.84
N GLY A 308 -2.63 21.36 -16.19
CA GLY A 308 -2.67 21.71 -14.76
C GLY A 308 -2.24 20.61 -13.78
N VAL A 309 -2.13 19.36 -14.21
CA VAL A 309 -1.72 18.23 -13.35
C VAL A 309 -0.74 17.31 -14.07
N GLU A 310 0.15 16.68 -13.33
CA GLU A 310 1.14 15.76 -13.87
C GLU A 310 1.17 14.44 -13.10
N TRP A 311 1.44 13.36 -13.83
CA TRP A 311 1.72 12.07 -13.22
C TRP A 311 3.13 12.07 -12.67
N THR A 312 3.26 11.70 -11.40
CA THR A 312 4.53 11.69 -10.69
C THR A 312 4.73 10.41 -9.93
N GLU A 313 5.99 10.17 -9.61
CA GLU A 313 6.46 9.13 -8.73
C GLU A 313 7.45 9.74 -7.75
N TYR A 314 7.48 9.24 -6.53
CA TYR A 314 8.42 9.67 -5.51
C TYR A 314 9.31 8.52 -5.09
N VAL A 315 10.60 8.79 -5.00
CA VAL A 315 11.60 7.94 -4.35
C VAL A 315 11.91 8.56 -3.00
N TYR A 316 11.98 7.74 -1.95
CA TYR A 316 12.24 8.23 -0.60
C TYR A 316 13.10 7.27 0.22
N ASP A 317 13.74 7.78 1.26
CA ASP A 317 14.55 7.00 2.21
C ASP A 317 13.74 6.44 3.39
N ALA A 318 12.45 6.76 3.50
CA ALA A 318 11.57 6.23 4.53
C ALA A 318 11.56 4.69 4.49
N PRO A 319 11.78 4.00 5.64
CA PRO A 319 11.93 2.54 5.67
C PRO A 319 10.62 1.85 5.28
N THR A 320 10.72 0.83 4.43
CA THR A 320 9.59 -0.01 3.99
C THR A 320 10.04 -1.44 3.75
N CYS A 321 9.10 -2.37 3.72
CA CYS A 321 9.39 -3.77 3.41
C CYS A 321 8.29 -4.38 2.56
N ARG A 322 8.40 -5.68 2.26
CA ARG A 322 7.43 -6.40 1.41
C ARG A 322 5.97 -6.22 1.83
N GLY A 323 5.68 -6.18 3.14
CA GLY A 323 4.30 -5.93 3.60
C GLY A 323 3.87 -4.46 3.63
N SER A 324 4.79 -3.53 3.38
CA SER A 324 4.46 -2.10 3.25
C SER A 324 3.80 -1.77 1.91
N SER A 325 3.81 -2.67 0.92
CA SER A 325 3.15 -2.42 -0.37
C SER A 325 1.68 -2.11 -0.21
N GLY A 326 1.22 -1.13 -0.97
CA GLY A 326 -0.12 -0.58 -0.86
C GLY A 326 -0.28 0.49 0.23
N ALA A 327 0.76 0.78 1.03
CA ALA A 327 0.67 1.74 2.13
C ALA A 327 0.36 3.17 1.69
N LEU A 328 -0.28 3.91 2.60
CA LEU A 328 -0.47 5.35 2.45
C LEU A 328 0.87 6.06 2.46
N VAL A 329 1.13 6.90 1.46
CA VAL A 329 2.25 7.85 1.45
C VAL A 329 1.69 9.27 1.55
N TRP A 330 2.16 10.01 2.55
CA TRP A 330 1.91 11.43 2.70
C TRP A 330 3.21 12.20 2.51
N LEU A 331 3.18 13.22 1.65
CA LEU A 331 4.31 14.04 1.28
C LEU A 331 4.01 15.46 1.74
N LEU A 332 4.66 15.90 2.81
CA LEU A 332 4.47 17.24 3.36
C LEU A 332 5.03 18.29 2.40
N GLY A 333 4.20 19.29 2.09
CA GLY A 333 4.51 20.27 1.05
C GLY A 333 3.95 19.89 -0.32
N GLN A 334 3.28 18.75 -0.47
CA GLN A 334 2.66 18.36 -1.73
C GLN A 334 1.14 18.40 -1.66
N MET A 335 0.51 19.21 -2.51
CA MET A 335 -0.94 19.22 -2.65
C MET A 335 -1.43 18.02 -3.46
N ARG A 336 -2.28 17.20 -2.83
CA ARG A 336 -2.96 16.08 -3.49
C ARG A 336 -3.99 16.60 -4.51
N VAL A 337 -4.03 16.00 -5.69
CA VAL A 337 -5.03 16.31 -6.74
C VAL A 337 -6.18 15.32 -6.67
N GLY A 338 -7.30 15.61 -6.03
CA GLY A 338 -8.42 14.63 -6.00
C GLY A 338 -8.85 14.15 -7.40
N TYR A 339 -9.13 12.85 -7.55
CA TYR A 339 -9.81 12.31 -8.73
C TYR A 339 -11.31 12.69 -8.67
N ARG A 340 -12.03 12.57 -9.79
CA ARG A 340 -13.45 12.94 -9.90
C ARG A 340 -14.30 12.42 -8.72
N ASP A 341 -14.04 11.20 -8.29
CA ASP A 341 -14.85 10.49 -7.29
C ASP A 341 -14.32 10.61 -5.84
N GLY A 342 -13.25 11.36 -5.60
CA GLY A 342 -12.70 11.59 -4.26
C GLY A 342 -11.25 12.07 -4.24
N GLU A 343 -10.73 12.32 -3.06
CA GLU A 343 -9.31 12.66 -2.80
C GLU A 343 -8.39 11.42 -2.91
N ILE A 344 -8.55 10.64 -3.99
CA ILE A 344 -8.06 9.25 -4.17
C ILE A 344 -6.64 9.16 -4.77
N THR A 345 -6.01 10.29 -5.04
CA THR A 345 -4.72 10.35 -5.74
C THR A 345 -3.54 10.38 -4.80
N THR A 346 -3.69 9.75 -3.63
CA THR A 346 -2.53 9.55 -2.78
C THR A 346 -1.59 8.59 -3.49
N HIS A 347 -0.33 8.99 -3.57
CA HIS A 347 0.76 8.06 -3.81
C HIS A 347 0.63 6.88 -2.86
N THR A 348 0.65 5.69 -3.43
CA THR A 348 0.63 4.43 -2.69
C THR A 348 2.04 3.85 -2.73
N HIS A 349 2.56 3.31 -1.64
CA HIS A 349 3.87 2.65 -1.68
C HIS A 349 3.79 1.38 -2.54
N ARG A 350 4.76 1.15 -3.43
CA ARG A 350 4.84 -0.10 -4.21
C ARG A 350 6.17 -0.83 -4.08
N GLY A 351 7.22 -0.13 -3.62
CA GLY A 351 8.58 -0.67 -3.65
C GLY A 351 9.16 -0.74 -5.07
N SER A 352 10.47 -0.95 -5.20
CA SER A 352 11.03 -1.28 -6.51
C SER A 352 10.95 -2.77 -6.75
N CYS A 353 10.61 -3.14 -7.99
CA CYS A 353 10.67 -4.53 -8.37
C CYS A 353 12.13 -4.92 -8.71
N GLY A 354 12.89 -5.38 -7.72
CA GLY A 354 14.25 -5.94 -7.88
C GLY A 354 15.40 -5.09 -7.34
N ASP A 355 15.14 -3.87 -6.87
CA ASP A 355 16.11 -3.08 -6.11
C ASP A 355 15.54 -2.71 -4.72
N THR A 356 16.39 -2.25 -3.81
CA THR A 356 15.98 -1.91 -2.43
C THR A 356 15.40 -0.49 -2.30
N THR A 357 15.10 0.18 -3.42
CA THR A 357 14.62 1.56 -3.45
C THR A 357 13.16 1.62 -3.02
N ASN A 358 12.84 2.55 -2.13
CA ASN A 358 11.47 2.79 -1.73
C ASN A 358 10.86 3.83 -2.67
N MET A 359 9.78 3.45 -3.33
CA MET A 359 9.10 4.33 -4.26
C MET A 359 7.58 4.22 -4.14
N SER A 360 6.90 5.29 -4.52
CA SER A 360 5.45 5.27 -4.72
C SER A 360 5.06 4.67 -6.07
N GLY A 361 3.81 4.23 -6.21
CA GLY A 361 3.13 4.15 -7.48
C GLY A 361 2.87 5.55 -8.05
N PHE A 362 2.32 5.59 -9.26
CA PHE A 362 2.04 6.86 -9.91
C PHE A 362 0.86 7.55 -9.25
N GLY A 363 1.01 8.84 -8.98
CA GLY A 363 -0.03 9.71 -8.46
C GLY A 363 -0.13 10.98 -9.30
N LEU A 364 -1.19 11.75 -9.06
CA LEU A 364 -1.40 13.03 -9.73
C LEU A 364 -1.04 14.16 -8.78
N ASP A 365 -0.19 15.04 -9.28
CA ASP A 365 0.22 16.28 -8.61
C ASP A 365 -0.19 17.49 -9.44
N TRP A 366 -0.37 18.63 -8.77
CA TRP A 366 -0.48 19.90 -9.46
C TRP A 366 0.84 20.22 -10.12
N VAL A 367 0.79 20.70 -11.37
CA VAL A 367 1.97 21.28 -12.01
C VAL A 367 2.31 22.55 -11.23
N THR A 368 3.41 22.52 -10.49
CA THR A 368 3.99 23.73 -9.92
C THR A 368 4.38 24.62 -11.09
N GLN A 369 3.61 25.67 -11.36
CA GLN A 369 4.05 26.71 -12.27
C GLN A 369 5.29 27.32 -11.64
N HIS A 370 6.46 26.99 -12.17
CA HIS A 370 7.62 27.85 -11.98
C HIS A 370 7.16 29.20 -12.50
N THR A 371 7.01 30.17 -11.61
CA THR A 371 6.81 31.57 -11.99
C THR A 371 8.04 31.95 -12.81
N SER A 372 7.95 31.80 -14.13
CA SER A 372 8.77 32.58 -15.03
C SER A 372 8.55 34.04 -14.65
N SER A 373 9.61 34.81 -14.59
CA SER A 373 9.68 36.23 -14.18
C SER A 373 8.72 37.19 -14.89
N ASP A 374 7.84 36.71 -15.77
CA ASP A 374 7.00 37.49 -16.67
C ASP A 374 5.58 37.74 -16.14
N GLY A 375 5.28 37.42 -14.88
CA GLY A 375 4.18 38.02 -14.12
C GLY A 375 2.74 37.74 -14.60
N SER A 376 2.51 36.83 -15.54
CA SER A 376 1.14 36.47 -15.96
C SER A 376 0.62 35.25 -15.18
N GLU A 377 -0.25 35.48 -14.21
CA GLU A 377 -1.02 34.40 -13.55
C GLU A 377 -2.04 33.81 -14.54
N SER A 378 -1.96 32.50 -14.80
CA SER A 378 -3.02 31.78 -15.53
C SER A 378 -3.87 31.00 -14.54
N THR A 379 -5.14 31.36 -14.38
CA THR A 379 -6.09 30.58 -13.58
C THR A 379 -6.53 29.33 -14.38
N CYS A 380 -6.17 28.14 -13.89
CA CYS A 380 -6.56 26.89 -14.52
C CYS A 380 -8.01 26.55 -14.12
N ASN A 381 -8.93 26.68 -15.07
CA ASN A 381 -10.36 26.46 -14.84
C ASN A 381 -10.68 24.96 -14.78
N LEU A 382 -11.08 24.47 -13.60
CA LEU A 382 -11.25 23.04 -13.25
C LEU A 382 -12.40 22.30 -13.96
N ALA A 383 -13.25 23.01 -14.70
CA ALA A 383 -14.45 22.44 -15.31
C ALA A 383 -14.19 21.65 -16.62
N SER A 384 -12.99 21.73 -17.22
CA SER A 384 -12.76 21.24 -18.59
C SER A 384 -11.99 19.92 -18.71
N LEU A 385 -11.57 19.29 -17.62
CA LEU A 385 -10.99 17.93 -17.65
C LEU A 385 -12.11 16.89 -17.85
N HIS A 386 -12.74 16.92 -19.03
CA HIS A 386 -13.55 15.85 -19.61
C HIS A 386 -12.65 14.89 -20.40
N VAL A 387 -11.91 14.03 -19.69
CA VAL A 387 -11.25 12.87 -20.32
C VAL A 387 -12.30 11.77 -20.50
N SER A 388 -12.37 11.27 -21.73
CA SER A 388 -13.32 10.28 -22.27
C SER A 388 -13.15 8.90 -21.65
#